data_AF-A0A183JUP3-F1
#
_entry.id   AF-A0A183JUP3-F1
#
_cell.length_a   1.000
_cell.length_b   1.000
_cell.length_c   1.000
_cell.angle_alpha   90.00
_cell.angle_beta   90.00
_cell.angle_gamma   90.00
#
_symmetry.space_group_name_H-M   'P 1'
#
loop_
_entity.id
_entity.type
_entity.pdbx_description
1 polymer ?
#
loop_
_entity_poly.entity_id
_entity_poly.type
_entity_poly.pdbx_seq_one_letter_code
_entity_poly.pdbx_strand_id
1 'polypeptide(L)'
;LFQSLVPPPNYFEVNTILEAEDQRSAALVLNPYSNDLIKARYANNSTISNQQLLETPCRRSSLNPHSSGTVRRFRAASFSLARVIETCGPRLRIRLVGTDDRNDYWFLVDSDQIRPYPSGSPLQPPFGYMHNHLVWNRTLKKATEGTRFADPSWFISQPPDPEDNYFQVNDKLEAVDRRNTQLICPASVGAVNGHHILINFDGWSGAFDYWARFDSRELFPVGWCKSANYPLQPPGPNVIRSPIIHSTPSFLYAHNSVSQAPSISPKYLSK
;
A
#
# COMPACT_ATOMS: atom_id res chain seq x y z
N LEU A 1 2.53 -16.25 -7.42
CA LEU A 1 2.39 -15.70 -6.05
C LEU A 1 2.42 -14.19 -6.15
N PHE A 2 1.42 -13.50 -5.61
CA PHE A 2 1.20 -12.05 -5.78
C PHE A 2 2.17 -11.20 -4.94
N GLN A 3 2.69 -11.72 -3.83
CA GLN A 3 3.90 -11.21 -3.16
C GLN A 3 4.69 -12.41 -2.59
N SER A 4 6.01 -12.25 -2.43
CA SER A 4 6.89 -13.24 -1.78
C SER A 4 6.54 -13.37 -0.30
N LEU A 5 6.52 -14.60 0.23
CA LEU A 5 6.44 -14.85 1.68
C LEU A 5 7.66 -14.33 2.44
N VAL A 6 8.80 -14.19 1.75
CA VAL A 6 10.03 -13.59 2.28
C VAL A 6 9.96 -12.10 1.99
N PRO A 7 9.78 -11.25 3.00
CA PRO A 7 9.70 -9.81 2.82
C PRO A 7 11.08 -9.23 2.49
N PRO A 8 11.13 -8.11 1.75
CA PRO A 8 12.39 -7.47 1.44
C PRO A 8 13.11 -6.93 2.70
N PRO A 9 14.45 -6.96 2.76
CA PRO A 9 15.18 -6.35 3.85
C PRO A 9 15.00 -4.83 3.86
N ASN A 10 14.90 -4.24 5.04
CA ASN A 10 14.78 -2.79 5.22
C ASN A 10 16.08 -2.20 5.76
N TYR A 11 16.70 -1.31 4.99
CA TYR A 11 17.90 -0.56 5.38
C TYR A 11 17.63 0.93 5.59
N PHE A 12 16.40 1.39 5.39
CA PHE A 12 16.04 2.80 5.53
C PHE A 12 16.10 3.24 6.99
N GLU A 13 16.62 4.45 7.20
CA GLU A 13 16.68 5.07 8.51
C GLU A 13 15.65 6.20 8.62
N VAL A 14 15.08 6.36 9.82
CA VAL A 14 14.18 7.48 10.13
C VAL A 14 14.90 8.81 9.93
N ASN A 15 14.15 9.84 9.49
CA ASN A 15 14.60 11.18 9.13
C ASN A 15 15.46 11.30 7.86
N THR A 16 15.73 10.20 7.17
CA THR A 16 16.37 10.27 5.85
C THR A 16 15.43 10.83 4.80
N ILE A 17 15.99 11.51 3.81
CA ILE A 17 15.27 12.12 2.69
C ILE A 17 15.37 11.25 1.45
N LEU A 18 14.25 11.15 0.74
CA LEU A 18 14.08 10.45 -0.54
C LEU A 18 13.06 11.19 -1.41
N GLU A 19 12.83 10.71 -2.62
CA GLU A 19 11.71 11.16 -3.45
C GLU A 19 10.59 10.13 -3.39
N ALA A 20 9.34 10.58 -3.21
CA ALA A 20 8.17 9.70 -3.19
C ALA A 20 7.05 10.23 -4.08
N GLU A 21 6.28 9.33 -4.69
CA GLU A 21 5.08 9.68 -5.45
C GLU A 21 3.99 10.20 -4.50
N ASP A 22 3.42 11.34 -4.86
CA ASP A 22 2.21 11.84 -4.20
C ASP A 22 0.98 11.03 -4.62
N GLN A 23 0.53 10.15 -3.71
CA GLN A 23 -0.62 9.28 -3.92
C GLN A 23 -1.94 10.03 -4.17
N ARG A 24 -2.11 11.26 -3.64
CA ARG A 24 -3.33 12.04 -3.87
C ARG A 24 -3.35 12.62 -5.27
N SER A 25 -2.22 13.15 -5.71
CA SER A 25 -2.05 13.58 -7.11
C SER A 25 -2.26 12.41 -8.07
N ALA A 26 -1.70 11.23 -7.76
CA ALA A 26 -1.90 10.02 -8.56
C ALA A 26 -3.37 9.58 -8.62
N ALA A 27 -4.10 9.65 -7.50
CA ALA A 27 -5.52 9.29 -7.42
C ALA A 27 -6.42 10.23 -8.25
N LEU A 28 -6.13 11.54 -8.28
CA LEU A 28 -6.89 12.51 -9.09
C LEU A 28 -6.71 12.26 -10.60
N VAL A 29 -5.53 11.82 -11.02
CA VAL A 29 -5.26 11.45 -12.43
C VAL A 29 -6.01 10.16 -12.84
N LEU A 30 -6.35 9.28 -11.88
CA LEU A 30 -7.14 8.08 -12.13
C LEU A 30 -8.64 8.37 -12.25
N ASN A 31 -9.13 9.49 -11.70
CA ASN A 31 -10.56 9.77 -11.61
C ASN A 31 -10.91 11.15 -12.23
N PRO A 32 -10.92 11.25 -13.58
CA PRO A 32 -11.11 12.52 -14.28
C PRO A 32 -12.47 13.19 -14.02
N TYR A 33 -13.46 12.46 -13.49
CA TYR A 33 -14.79 12.98 -13.15
C TYR A 33 -14.86 13.81 -11.85
N SER A 34 -13.79 13.84 -11.05
CA SER A 34 -13.77 14.67 -9.83
C SER A 34 -13.42 16.15 -10.11
N ASN A 35 -12.93 16.47 -11.31
CA ASN A 35 -12.52 17.82 -11.69
C ASN A 35 -13.71 18.74 -12.04
N ASP A 36 -14.86 18.17 -12.41
CA ASP A 36 -16.05 18.96 -12.78
C ASP A 36 -16.70 19.65 -11.57
N LEU A 37 -16.64 19.04 -10.39
CA LEU A 37 -17.15 19.63 -9.13
C LEU A 37 -16.24 20.73 -8.57
N ILE A 38 -14.96 20.73 -8.95
CA ILE A 38 -13.99 21.76 -8.55
C ILE A 38 -14.08 22.93 -9.53
N LYS A 39 -14.13 22.68 -10.85
CA LYS A 39 -14.35 23.73 -11.86
C LYS A 39 -15.69 24.45 -11.68
N ALA A 40 -16.76 23.75 -11.31
CA ALA A 40 -18.06 24.36 -11.03
C ALA A 40 -18.05 25.34 -9.84
N ARG A 41 -17.12 25.19 -8.88
CA ARG A 41 -16.98 26.13 -7.76
C ARG A 41 -16.15 27.37 -8.09
N TYR A 42 -15.26 27.29 -9.08
CA TYR A 42 -14.48 28.45 -9.56
C TYR A 42 -15.15 29.21 -10.71
N ALA A 43 -16.08 28.58 -11.45
CA ALA A 43 -16.79 29.21 -12.57
C ALA A 43 -17.91 30.17 -12.14
N ASN A 44 -18.35 30.16 -10.87
CA ASN A 44 -19.46 30.99 -10.40
C ASN A 44 -19.08 32.42 -10.01
N ASN A 45 -17.82 32.85 -10.22
CA ASN A 45 -17.34 34.18 -9.85
C ASN A 45 -16.76 35.02 -11.01
N SER A 46 -17.08 34.71 -12.27
CA SER A 46 -16.65 35.57 -13.38
C SER A 46 -17.74 35.77 -14.43
N THR A 47 -18.24 36.99 -14.43
CA THR A 47 -19.18 37.65 -15.32
C THR A 47 -18.66 37.72 -16.79
N ILE A 48 -19.53 37.35 -17.74
CA ILE A 48 -19.70 37.85 -19.13
C ILE A 48 -18.45 38.01 -20.02
N SER A 49 -18.37 37.25 -21.13
CA SER A 49 -18.52 37.76 -22.51
C SER A 49 -18.23 36.69 -23.59
N ASN A 50 -19.14 36.61 -24.57
CA ASN A 50 -19.07 35.78 -25.78
C ASN A 50 -17.85 36.08 -26.66
N GLN A 51 -17.29 35.07 -27.35
CA GLN A 51 -17.03 35.08 -28.80
C GLN A 51 -16.52 33.74 -29.36
N GLN A 52 -17.24 33.28 -30.40
CA GLN A 52 -16.82 32.53 -31.59
C GLN A 52 -16.10 31.17 -31.50
N LEU A 53 -16.92 30.15 -31.78
CA LEU A 53 -16.58 28.89 -32.44
C LEU A 53 -15.74 29.10 -33.71
N LEU A 54 -14.61 28.40 -33.80
CA LEU A 54 -14.02 27.98 -35.07
C LEU A 54 -13.59 26.51 -34.92
N GLU A 55 -14.41 25.59 -35.45
CA GLU A 55 -14.01 24.22 -35.73
C GLU A 55 -13.11 24.21 -36.97
N THR A 56 -12.02 23.44 -36.96
CA THR A 56 -11.58 22.66 -38.13
C THR A 56 -10.68 21.49 -37.71
N PRO A 57 -10.64 20.41 -38.51
CA PRO A 57 -10.42 19.04 -38.01
C PRO A 57 -9.07 18.45 -38.43
N CYS A 58 -8.54 17.48 -37.69
CA CYS A 58 -7.70 16.46 -38.32
C CYS A 58 -7.54 15.13 -37.56
N ARG A 59 -7.85 14.07 -38.33
CA ARG A 59 -7.30 12.70 -38.36
C ARG A 59 -7.39 11.84 -37.10
N ARG A 60 -8.50 11.07 -37.09
CA ARG A 60 -8.61 9.75 -36.46
C ARG A 60 -7.73 8.75 -37.23
N SER A 61 -6.60 8.34 -36.68
CA SER A 61 -5.92 7.12 -37.10
C SER A 61 -6.53 5.93 -36.37
N SER A 62 -7.08 4.99 -37.13
CA SER A 62 -7.47 3.68 -36.65
C SER A 62 -6.21 2.87 -36.31
N LEU A 63 -6.20 2.24 -35.14
CA LEU A 63 -5.24 1.19 -34.79
C LEU A 63 -6.03 -0.08 -34.46
N ASN A 64 -5.72 -1.14 -35.21
CA ASN A 64 -6.26 -2.49 -35.06
C ASN A 64 -5.90 -3.08 -33.69
N PRO A 65 -6.80 -3.85 -33.03
CA PRO A 65 -6.53 -4.37 -31.70
C PRO A 65 -6.06 -5.83 -31.76
N HIS A 66 -4.83 -6.13 -32.18
CA HIS A 66 -4.23 -7.46 -32.00
C HIS A 66 -2.74 -7.33 -31.65
N SER A 67 -2.46 -7.08 -30.38
CA SER A 67 -1.25 -7.56 -29.69
C SER A 67 -1.49 -7.46 -28.19
N SER A 68 -1.43 -8.63 -27.53
CA SER A 68 -1.43 -8.77 -26.07
C SER A 68 -0.09 -8.25 -25.55
N GLY A 69 0.01 -6.93 -25.38
CA GLY A 69 1.10 -6.27 -24.68
C GLY A 69 0.55 -5.64 -23.41
N THR A 70 1.03 -6.10 -22.26
CA THR A 70 0.78 -5.47 -20.95
C THR A 70 1.15 -4.00 -21.02
N VAL A 71 0.15 -3.12 -21.08
CA VAL A 71 0.35 -1.67 -21.00
C VAL A 71 0.78 -1.36 -19.56
N ARG A 72 2.09 -1.42 -19.30
CA ARG A 72 2.68 -0.73 -18.16
C ARG A 72 2.30 0.74 -18.34
N ARG A 73 1.43 1.25 -17.46
CA ARG A 73 0.99 2.65 -17.51
C ARG A 73 2.22 3.53 -17.27
N PHE A 74 2.82 4.05 -18.33
CA PHE A 74 3.75 5.17 -18.26
C PHE A 74 2.97 6.42 -17.91
N ARG A 75 2.64 6.61 -16.64
CA ARG A 75 2.25 7.91 -16.11
C ARG A 75 3.47 8.50 -15.44
N ALA A 76 3.82 9.73 -15.79
CA ALA A 76 4.77 10.50 -14.99
C ALA A 76 4.11 10.76 -13.64
N ALA A 77 4.33 9.84 -12.69
CA ALA A 77 4.02 10.02 -11.28
C ALA A 77 4.60 11.36 -10.81
N SER A 78 3.80 12.18 -10.11
CA SER A 78 4.27 13.44 -9.55
C SER A 78 5.07 13.15 -8.28
N PHE A 79 6.38 13.00 -8.43
CA PHE A 79 7.30 12.84 -7.30
C PHE A 79 7.50 14.16 -6.57
N SER A 80 7.51 14.08 -5.25
CA SER A 80 7.83 15.18 -4.32
C SER A 80 8.99 14.78 -3.42
N LEU A 81 9.63 15.78 -2.79
CA LEU A 81 10.62 15.51 -1.74
C LEU A 81 9.90 14.94 -0.52
N ALA A 82 10.45 13.90 0.09
CA ALA A 82 9.82 13.23 1.21
C ALA A 82 10.82 12.81 2.29
N ARG A 83 10.30 12.60 3.49
CA ARG A 83 11.06 12.17 4.67
C ARG A 83 10.51 10.85 5.20
N VAL A 84 11.41 9.94 5.57
CA VAL A 84 11.05 8.74 6.34
C VAL A 84 10.70 9.15 7.76
N ILE A 85 9.44 9.01 8.15
CA ILE A 85 8.93 9.34 9.48
C ILE A 85 9.05 8.15 10.42
N GLU A 86 8.77 6.96 9.91
CA GLU A 86 8.73 5.73 10.70
C GLU A 86 9.11 4.54 9.80
N THR A 87 9.74 3.54 10.40
CA THR A 87 9.99 2.25 9.77
C THR A 87 9.33 1.16 10.60
N CYS A 88 8.66 0.22 9.93
CA CYS A 88 8.05 -0.93 10.58
C CYS A 88 8.13 -2.12 9.63
N GLY A 89 8.95 -3.12 9.99
CA GLY A 89 9.31 -4.21 9.09
C GLY A 89 9.82 -3.66 7.74
N PRO A 90 9.34 -4.18 6.60
CA PRO A 90 9.68 -3.71 5.24
C PRO A 90 8.83 -2.52 4.76
N ARG A 91 8.09 -1.84 5.66
CA ARG A 91 7.25 -0.69 5.30
C ARG A 91 7.81 0.61 5.88
N LEU A 92 7.68 1.67 5.11
CA LEU A 92 8.13 3.02 5.43
C LEU A 92 6.93 3.94 5.51
N ARG A 93 6.76 4.64 6.63
CA ARG A 93 5.84 5.76 6.72
C ARG A 93 6.56 7.00 6.20
N ILE A 94 6.05 7.55 5.12
CA ILE A 94 6.64 8.68 4.41
C ILE A 94 5.76 9.91 4.57
N ARG A 95 6.40 11.06 4.84
CA ARG A 95 5.75 12.38 4.79
C ARG A 95 6.36 13.21 3.68
N LEU A 96 5.52 13.82 2.85
CA LEU A 96 5.96 14.76 1.84
C LEU A 96 6.38 16.07 2.49
N VAL A 97 7.48 16.66 2.04
CA VAL A 97 8.01 17.89 2.62
C VAL A 97 7.02 19.03 2.39
N GLY A 98 6.67 19.73 3.47
CA GLY A 98 5.73 20.84 3.45
C GLY A 98 4.26 20.43 3.57
N THR A 99 3.97 19.19 3.95
CA THR A 99 2.63 18.73 4.37
C THR A 99 2.58 18.42 5.86
N ASP A 100 1.36 18.24 6.39
CA ASP A 100 1.09 17.72 7.72
C ASP A 100 1.14 16.17 7.74
N ASP A 101 0.83 15.59 8.90
CA ASP A 101 0.82 14.15 9.17
C ASP A 101 -0.41 13.41 8.63
N ARG A 102 -1.45 14.14 8.26
CA ARG A 102 -2.73 13.59 7.76
C ARG A 102 -2.60 12.95 6.39
N ASN A 103 -1.50 13.24 5.70
CA ASN A 103 -1.21 12.78 4.34
C ASN A 103 -0.01 11.82 4.31
N ASP A 104 0.45 11.37 5.47
CA ASP A 104 1.46 10.32 5.53
C ASP A 104 0.96 9.07 4.82
N TYR A 105 1.86 8.41 4.10
CA TYR A 105 1.54 7.20 3.38
C TYR A 105 2.58 6.12 3.65
N TRP A 106 2.15 4.87 3.60
CA TRP A 106 2.99 3.70 3.86
C TRP A 106 3.37 3.02 2.55
N PHE A 107 4.67 3.01 2.24
CA PHE A 107 5.23 2.31 1.08
C PHE A 107 6.01 1.07 1.54
N LEU A 108 6.12 0.07 0.67
CA LEU A 108 7.12 -0.99 0.84
C LEU A 108 8.50 -0.47 0.40
N VAL A 109 9.57 -1.00 0.98
CA VAL A 109 10.96 -0.63 0.63
C VAL A 109 11.36 -0.93 -0.82
N ASP A 110 10.62 -1.83 -1.48
CA ASP A 110 10.80 -2.23 -2.89
C ASP A 110 9.75 -1.58 -3.82
N SER A 111 9.02 -0.57 -3.34
CA SER A 111 8.04 0.15 -4.14
C SER A 111 8.72 1.01 -5.20
N ASP A 112 8.21 0.98 -6.42
CA ASP A 112 8.60 1.89 -7.51
C ASP A 112 8.13 3.34 -7.29
N GLN A 113 7.29 3.57 -6.28
CA GLN A 113 6.77 4.86 -5.87
C GLN A 113 7.72 5.63 -4.94
N ILE A 114 8.86 5.03 -4.58
CA ILE A 114 9.96 5.69 -3.86
C ILE A 114 11.25 5.56 -4.67
N ARG A 115 12.12 6.59 -4.61
CA ARG A 115 13.42 6.57 -5.30
C ARG A 115 14.45 7.47 -4.61
N PRO A 116 15.75 7.29 -4.90
CA PRO A 116 16.80 8.13 -4.32
C PRO A 116 16.62 9.61 -4.67
N TYR A 117 17.00 10.48 -3.73
CA TYR A 117 17.19 11.91 -3.98
C TYR A 117 18.69 12.23 -4.10
N PRO A 118 19.12 13.04 -5.08
CA PRO A 118 18.35 13.53 -6.22
C PRO A 118 18.22 12.49 -7.34
N SER A 119 17.05 12.41 -7.99
CA SER A 119 16.83 11.55 -9.16
C SER A 119 17.18 12.20 -10.50
N GLY A 120 17.45 13.51 -10.50
CA GLY A 120 17.64 14.33 -11.71
C GLY A 120 16.33 14.77 -12.38
N SER A 121 15.17 14.29 -11.93
CA SER A 121 13.87 14.76 -12.42
C SER A 121 13.34 15.95 -11.57
N PRO A 122 12.59 16.90 -12.16
CA PRO A 122 11.99 17.98 -11.40
C PRO A 122 10.98 17.50 -10.36
N LEU A 123 11.12 17.96 -9.12
CA LEU A 123 10.18 17.67 -8.04
C LEU A 123 8.99 18.64 -8.05
N GLN A 124 7.80 18.11 -7.85
CA GLN A 124 6.58 18.91 -7.72
C GLN A 124 6.30 19.22 -6.24
N PRO A 125 5.68 20.37 -5.92
CA PRO A 125 5.06 20.56 -4.62
C PRO A 125 3.96 19.50 -4.42
N PRO A 126 3.87 18.88 -3.23
CA PRO A 126 2.87 17.85 -2.98
C PRO A 126 1.44 18.42 -2.95
N PHE A 127 0.44 17.57 -3.19
CA PHE A 127 -0.94 17.89 -2.93
C PHE A 127 -1.14 18.14 -1.42
N GLY A 128 -1.76 19.27 -1.08
CA GLY A 128 -1.88 19.71 0.31
C GLY A 128 -0.61 20.39 0.85
N TYR A 129 0.29 20.82 -0.03
CA TYR A 129 1.40 21.71 0.34
C TYR A 129 0.88 22.95 1.08
N MET A 130 1.37 23.14 2.30
CA MET A 130 0.80 24.11 3.26
C MET A 130 1.33 25.54 3.08
N HIS A 131 2.26 25.74 2.14
CA HIS A 131 2.89 27.03 1.88
C HIS A 131 2.58 27.53 0.48
N ASN A 132 2.99 28.76 0.18
CA ASN A 132 2.88 29.30 -1.17
C ASN A 132 3.77 28.50 -2.14
N HIS A 133 3.23 28.04 -3.26
CA HIS A 133 3.99 27.28 -4.28
C HIS A 133 5.23 28.04 -4.78
N LEU A 134 5.23 29.38 -4.79
CA LEU A 134 6.37 30.21 -5.18
C LEU A 134 7.60 30.01 -4.28
N VAL A 135 7.43 29.51 -3.04
CA VAL A 135 8.54 29.24 -2.12
C VAL A 135 8.99 27.77 -2.15
N TRP A 136 8.48 26.94 -3.07
CA TRP A 136 8.82 25.51 -3.14
C TRP A 136 10.33 25.26 -3.27
N ASN A 137 11.01 25.95 -4.18
CA ASN A 137 12.46 25.80 -4.37
C ASN A 137 13.26 26.15 -3.10
N ARG A 138 12.80 27.16 -2.34
CA ARG A 138 13.40 27.51 -1.04
C ARG A 138 13.17 26.41 -0.01
N THR A 139 11.98 25.81 -0.01
CA THR A 139 11.62 24.72 0.90
C THR A 139 12.44 23.47 0.61
N LEU A 140 12.61 23.11 -0.68
CA LEU A 140 13.51 22.03 -1.10
C LEU A 140 14.92 22.24 -0.56
N LYS A 141 15.49 23.43 -0.80
CA LYS A 141 16.85 23.77 -0.35
C LYS A 141 16.97 23.65 1.18
N LYS A 142 16.03 24.22 1.93
CA LYS A 142 16.02 24.14 3.40
C LYS A 142 15.85 22.71 3.92
N ALA A 143 15.05 21.88 3.24
CA ALA A 143 14.77 20.52 3.66
C ALA A 143 15.94 19.55 3.39
N THR A 144 16.85 19.90 2.48
CA THR A 144 18.03 19.10 2.13
C THR A 144 19.30 19.58 2.82
N GLU A 145 19.37 20.85 3.24
CA GLU A 145 20.48 21.40 4.02
C GLU A 145 20.70 20.61 5.33
N GLY A 146 21.91 20.06 5.50
CA GLY A 146 22.32 19.35 6.72
C GLY A 146 21.57 18.04 7.02
N THR A 147 20.80 17.52 6.08
CA THR A 147 19.98 16.31 6.28
C THR A 147 20.63 15.09 5.62
N ARG A 148 20.44 13.90 6.20
CA ARG A 148 20.90 12.64 5.60
C ARG A 148 19.95 12.19 4.49
N PHE A 149 20.51 11.72 3.38
CA PHE A 149 19.76 11.10 2.28
C PHE A 149 19.68 9.59 2.47
N ALA A 150 18.60 8.98 1.98
CA ALA A 150 18.54 7.53 1.86
C ALA A 150 19.60 7.06 0.85
N ASP A 151 20.40 6.06 1.22
CA ASP A 151 21.46 5.56 0.34
C ASP A 151 20.85 4.89 -0.90
N PRO A 152 21.36 5.16 -2.12
CA PRO A 152 20.85 4.52 -3.33
C PRO A 152 20.85 2.99 -3.28
N SER A 153 21.76 2.36 -2.53
CA SER A 153 21.82 0.90 -2.35
C SER A 153 20.66 0.32 -1.52
N TRP A 154 19.90 1.16 -0.81
CA TRP A 154 18.73 0.72 -0.03
C TRP A 154 17.48 0.52 -0.91
N PHE A 155 17.48 1.06 -2.12
CA PHE A 155 16.37 0.95 -3.06
C PHE A 155 16.54 -0.31 -3.90
N ILE A 156 15.57 -1.20 -3.77
CA ILE A 156 15.55 -2.49 -4.48
C ILE A 156 14.37 -2.52 -5.45
N SER A 157 14.50 -3.33 -6.51
CA SER A 157 13.44 -3.44 -7.51
C SER A 157 12.24 -4.22 -6.99
N GLN A 158 11.06 -3.75 -7.35
CA GLN A 158 9.81 -4.48 -7.12
C GLN A 158 9.91 -5.89 -7.76
N PRO A 159 9.40 -6.95 -7.08
CA PRO A 159 9.27 -8.25 -7.71
C PRO A 159 8.35 -8.18 -8.93
N PRO A 160 8.52 -9.07 -9.93
CA PRO A 160 7.62 -9.15 -11.07
C PRO A 160 6.17 -9.38 -10.63
N ASP A 161 5.24 -8.70 -11.30
CA ASP A 161 3.82 -8.91 -11.06
C ASP A 161 3.42 -10.34 -11.48
N PRO A 162 2.46 -10.97 -10.77
CA PRO A 162 1.88 -12.23 -11.22
C PRO A 162 1.29 -12.12 -12.63
N GLU A 163 1.44 -13.17 -13.45
CA GLU A 163 0.97 -13.18 -14.84
C GLU A 163 -0.56 -13.04 -14.96
N ASP A 164 -1.29 -13.68 -14.04
CA ASP A 164 -2.75 -13.67 -14.02
C ASP A 164 -3.29 -13.74 -12.58
N ASN A 165 -4.60 -13.57 -12.45
CA ASN A 165 -5.31 -13.69 -11.19
C ASN A 165 -5.58 -15.16 -10.84
N TYR A 166 -4.91 -15.65 -9.81
CA TYR A 166 -5.06 -17.02 -9.32
C TYR A 166 -5.90 -17.13 -8.03
N PHE A 167 -6.48 -16.03 -7.55
CA PHE A 167 -7.30 -16.05 -6.34
C PHE A 167 -8.64 -16.76 -6.55
N GLN A 168 -9.08 -17.47 -5.52
CA GLN A 168 -10.39 -18.08 -5.43
C GLN A 168 -11.19 -17.46 -4.30
N VAL A 169 -12.52 -17.49 -4.44
CA VAL A 169 -13.42 -17.05 -3.36
C VAL A 169 -13.16 -17.89 -2.11
N ASN A 170 -13.11 -17.23 -0.97
CA ASN A 170 -12.76 -17.73 0.37
C ASN A 170 -11.26 -17.91 0.66
N ASP A 171 -10.37 -17.70 -0.31
CA ASP A 171 -8.93 -17.67 -0.05
C ASP A 171 -8.60 -16.67 1.06
N LYS A 172 -7.65 -17.05 1.91
CA LYS A 172 -7.19 -16.24 3.04
C LYS A 172 -5.93 -15.48 2.66
N LEU A 173 -5.84 -14.24 3.14
CA LEU A 173 -4.70 -13.37 2.93
C LEU A 173 -4.59 -12.34 4.05
N GLU A 174 -3.52 -11.56 4.04
CA GLU A 174 -3.33 -10.39 4.89
C GLU A 174 -3.45 -9.13 4.01
N ALA A 175 -4.21 -8.13 4.42
CA ALA A 175 -4.49 -6.95 3.60
C ALA A 175 -4.40 -5.64 4.39
N VAL A 176 -3.94 -4.57 3.74
CA VAL A 176 -3.90 -3.22 4.33
C VAL A 176 -5.32 -2.67 4.50
N ASP A 177 -5.65 -2.13 5.67
CA ASP A 177 -6.87 -1.33 5.82
C ASP A 177 -6.67 0.04 5.15
N ARG A 178 -7.41 0.32 4.07
CA ARG A 178 -7.32 1.61 3.36
C ARG A 178 -7.80 2.82 4.16
N ARG A 179 -8.56 2.61 5.24
CA ARG A 179 -8.95 3.68 6.18
C ARG A 179 -7.87 3.97 7.20
N ASN A 180 -7.00 3.01 7.48
CA ASN A 180 -5.84 3.16 8.35
C ASN A 180 -4.68 2.32 7.79
N THR A 181 -3.89 2.92 6.89
CA THR A 181 -2.88 2.23 6.08
C THR A 181 -1.71 1.62 6.87
N GLN A 182 -1.61 1.94 8.16
CA GLN A 182 -0.72 1.29 9.11
C GLN A 182 -1.20 -0.12 9.50
N LEU A 183 -2.49 -0.40 9.42
CA LEU A 183 -3.03 -1.70 9.83
C LEU A 183 -2.94 -2.69 8.67
N ILE A 184 -2.40 -3.86 8.95
CA ILE A 184 -2.57 -5.06 8.13
C ILE A 184 -3.44 -6.02 8.92
N CYS A 185 -4.50 -6.51 8.28
CA CYS A 185 -5.53 -7.31 8.92
C CYS A 185 -5.72 -8.65 8.19
N PRO A 186 -6.15 -9.71 8.90
CA PRO A 186 -6.64 -10.94 8.30
C PRO A 186 -7.85 -10.65 7.41
N ALA A 187 -7.82 -11.19 6.20
CA ALA A 187 -8.86 -10.99 5.21
C ALA A 187 -9.15 -12.26 4.41
N SER A 188 -10.31 -12.25 3.77
CA SER A 188 -10.81 -13.28 2.88
C SER A 188 -11.16 -12.69 1.52
N VAL A 189 -10.96 -13.44 0.44
CA VAL A 189 -11.48 -13.09 -0.87
C VAL A 189 -13.00 -13.30 -0.89
N GLY A 190 -13.77 -12.22 -0.90
CA GLY A 190 -15.24 -12.28 -0.93
C GLY A 190 -15.82 -12.56 -2.32
N ALA A 191 -15.14 -12.10 -3.37
CA ALA A 191 -15.54 -12.27 -4.76
C ALA A 191 -14.34 -12.09 -5.71
N VAL A 192 -14.42 -12.66 -6.91
CA VAL A 192 -13.42 -12.53 -7.97
C VAL A 192 -14.10 -11.99 -9.23
N ASN A 193 -13.52 -10.96 -9.84
CA ASN A 193 -14.01 -10.32 -11.06
C ASN A 193 -12.86 -9.93 -11.98
N GLY A 194 -12.46 -10.86 -12.87
CA GLY A 194 -11.33 -10.67 -13.77
C GLY A 194 -10.05 -10.35 -12.99
N HIS A 195 -9.47 -9.19 -13.24
CA HIS A 195 -8.24 -8.74 -12.57
C HIS A 195 -8.48 -8.09 -11.19
N HIS A 196 -9.70 -8.15 -10.65
CA HIS A 196 -10.02 -7.59 -9.35
C HIS A 196 -10.59 -8.65 -8.42
N ILE A 197 -10.29 -8.49 -7.13
CA ILE A 197 -10.81 -9.31 -6.05
C ILE A 197 -11.42 -8.41 -4.98
N LEU A 198 -12.52 -8.87 -4.39
CA LEU A 198 -13.13 -8.21 -3.24
C LEU A 198 -12.45 -8.70 -1.98
N ILE A 199 -11.91 -7.77 -1.20
CA ILE A 199 -11.26 -8.04 0.09
C ILE A 199 -12.29 -7.83 1.20
N ASN A 200 -12.56 -8.90 1.95
CA ASN A 200 -13.42 -8.87 3.13
C ASN A 200 -12.58 -9.02 4.39
N PHE A 201 -12.72 -8.10 5.34
CA PHE A 201 -11.97 -8.19 6.60
C PHE A 201 -12.65 -9.12 7.60
N ASP A 202 -11.93 -10.14 8.06
CA ASP A 202 -12.49 -11.19 8.90
C ASP A 202 -13.03 -10.62 10.22
N GLY A 203 -14.30 -10.89 10.55
CA GLY A 203 -14.94 -10.42 11.78
C GLY A 203 -15.47 -8.97 11.76
N TRP A 204 -15.39 -8.28 10.63
CA TRP A 204 -15.91 -6.92 10.44
C TRP A 204 -17.19 -6.89 9.60
N SER A 205 -17.97 -5.81 9.70
CA SER A 205 -19.31 -5.68 9.09
C SER A 205 -19.31 -5.38 7.58
N GLY A 206 -18.19 -5.57 6.90
CA GLY A 206 -18.01 -5.25 5.47
C GLY A 206 -17.82 -3.76 5.14
N ALA A 207 -17.94 -2.86 6.12
CA ALA A 207 -17.76 -1.42 5.91
C ALA A 207 -16.33 -1.04 5.45
N PHE A 208 -15.36 -1.92 5.69
CA PHE A 208 -13.95 -1.74 5.36
C PHE A 208 -13.58 -2.44 4.05
N ASP A 209 -14.49 -3.24 3.48
CA ASP A 209 -14.23 -4.07 2.31
C ASP A 209 -13.98 -3.20 1.08
N TYR A 210 -13.12 -3.68 0.19
CA TYR A 210 -12.80 -2.97 -1.03
C TYR A 210 -12.41 -3.91 -2.17
N TRP A 211 -12.68 -3.47 -3.40
CA TRP A 211 -12.12 -4.09 -4.59
C TRP A 211 -10.66 -3.66 -4.77
N ALA A 212 -9.79 -4.66 -4.94
CA ALA A 212 -8.37 -4.49 -5.22
C ALA A 212 -8.03 -5.18 -6.53
N ARG A 213 -7.02 -4.70 -7.24
CA ARG A 213 -6.39 -5.53 -8.28
C ARG A 213 -5.67 -6.71 -7.63
N PHE A 214 -5.61 -7.85 -8.30
CA PHE A 214 -4.94 -9.05 -7.78
C PHE A 214 -3.43 -8.87 -7.55
N ASP A 215 -2.80 -7.94 -8.24
CA ASP A 215 -1.38 -7.58 -8.14
C ASP A 215 -1.12 -6.39 -7.19
N SER A 216 -2.11 -6.01 -6.39
CA SER A 216 -1.96 -4.88 -5.47
C SER A 216 -0.88 -5.13 -4.41
N ARG A 217 -0.01 -4.13 -4.23
CA ARG A 217 1.04 -4.08 -3.20
C ARG A 217 0.49 -3.98 -1.75
N GLU A 218 -0.83 -3.88 -1.60
CA GLU A 218 -1.55 -3.86 -0.33
C GLU A 218 -2.04 -5.25 0.11
N LEU A 219 -1.76 -6.29 -0.69
CA LEU A 219 -2.19 -7.67 -0.45
C LEU A 219 -0.99 -8.58 -0.20
N PHE A 220 -0.99 -9.32 0.90
CA PHE A 220 0.10 -10.18 1.32
C PHE A 220 -0.35 -11.63 1.57
N PRO A 221 0.51 -12.63 1.30
CA PRO A 221 0.20 -14.02 1.63
C PRO A 221 0.09 -14.22 3.15
N VAL A 222 -0.67 -15.23 3.58
CA VAL A 222 -0.79 -15.59 5.00
C VAL A 222 0.59 -15.89 5.59
N GLY A 223 0.89 -15.27 6.73
CA GLY A 223 2.17 -15.38 7.43
C GLY A 223 3.19 -14.31 7.04
N TRP A 224 2.88 -13.42 6.09
CA TRP A 224 3.79 -12.38 5.65
C TRP A 224 4.15 -11.40 6.79
N CYS A 225 3.16 -10.91 7.54
CA CYS A 225 3.39 -10.01 8.68
C CYS A 225 4.33 -10.65 9.72
N LYS A 226 4.15 -11.94 9.99
CA LYS A 226 5.03 -12.70 10.89
C LYS A 226 6.48 -12.72 10.37
N SER A 227 6.67 -13.06 9.09
CA SER A 227 8.00 -13.05 8.46
C SER A 227 8.62 -11.65 8.39
N ALA A 228 7.78 -10.62 8.28
CA ALA A 228 8.16 -9.21 8.15
C ALA A 228 8.48 -8.53 9.48
N ASN A 229 8.23 -9.22 10.61
CA ASN A 229 8.18 -8.61 11.93
C ASN A 229 7.25 -7.38 11.96
N TYR A 230 6.08 -7.51 11.30
CA TYR A 230 5.04 -6.49 11.21
C TYR A 230 3.81 -6.92 12.02
N PRO A 231 3.14 -6.01 12.75
CA PRO A 231 1.97 -6.36 13.55
C PRO A 231 0.77 -6.69 12.66
N LEU A 232 0.33 -7.96 12.71
CA LEU A 232 -0.96 -8.38 12.16
C LEU A 232 -2.06 -8.09 13.18
N GLN A 233 -3.13 -7.44 12.76
CA GLN A 233 -4.29 -7.21 13.62
C GLN A 233 -5.03 -8.52 13.91
N PRO A 234 -5.66 -8.67 15.09
CA PRO A 234 -6.60 -9.77 15.30
C PRO A 234 -7.84 -9.58 14.39
N PRO A 235 -8.58 -10.66 14.08
CA PRO A 235 -9.88 -10.54 13.43
C PRO A 235 -10.85 -9.67 14.25
N GLY A 236 -11.84 -9.11 13.58
CA GLY A 236 -12.86 -8.27 14.20
C GLY A 236 -13.73 -9.03 15.21
N PRO A 237 -14.47 -8.30 16.06
CA PRO A 237 -15.22 -8.86 17.18
C PRO A 237 -16.34 -9.83 16.78
N ASN A 238 -16.78 -9.83 15.51
CA ASN A 238 -17.86 -10.70 15.07
C ASN A 238 -17.41 -12.13 14.73
N VAL A 239 -16.11 -12.44 14.73
CA VAL A 239 -15.64 -13.83 14.50
C VAL A 239 -16.20 -14.81 15.52
N ILE A 240 -16.35 -14.38 16.79
CA ILE A 240 -16.91 -15.22 17.87
C ILE A 240 -18.42 -15.48 17.68
N ARG A 241 -19.11 -14.69 16.85
CA ARG A 241 -20.56 -14.78 16.65
C ARG A 241 -20.96 -15.62 15.43
N SER A 242 -20.00 -16.00 14.60
CA SER A 242 -20.24 -16.89 13.46
C SER A 242 -20.14 -18.35 13.93
N PRO A 243 -21.16 -19.20 13.73
CA PRO A 243 -21.03 -20.62 14.05
C PRO A 243 -19.88 -21.21 13.23
N ILE A 244 -18.99 -21.93 13.91
CA ILE A 244 -17.83 -22.60 13.33
C ILE A 244 -18.32 -23.57 12.25
N ILE A 245 -18.18 -23.20 10.98
CA ILE A 245 -18.24 -24.18 9.89
C ILE A 245 -16.86 -24.83 9.87
N HIS A 246 -16.79 -26.03 10.44
CA HIS A 246 -15.60 -26.85 10.53
C HIS A 246 -14.98 -27.11 9.15
N SER A 247 -13.73 -26.71 8.97
CA SER A 247 -12.78 -27.42 8.09
C SER A 247 -11.33 -27.00 8.37
N THR A 248 -10.75 -27.51 9.45
CA THR A 248 -9.34 -27.95 9.51
C THR A 248 -9.06 -28.69 10.82
N PRO A 249 -8.35 -29.84 10.80
CA PRO A 249 -8.04 -30.59 12.02
C PRO A 249 -6.89 -29.91 12.76
N SER A 250 -7.13 -29.60 14.04
CA SER A 250 -6.12 -29.07 14.95
C SER A 250 -5.08 -30.16 15.28
N PHE A 251 -3.86 -30.06 14.74
CA PHE A 251 -2.73 -30.74 15.34
C PHE A 251 -2.29 -29.91 16.55
N LEU A 252 -2.68 -30.40 17.73
CA LEU A 252 -2.37 -29.85 19.04
C LEU A 252 -0.85 -29.92 19.30
N TYR A 253 -0.23 -28.76 19.53
CA TYR A 253 0.97 -28.67 20.36
C TYR A 253 0.54 -28.83 21.82
N ALA A 254 0.75 -30.03 22.37
CA ALA A 254 0.62 -30.27 23.81
C ALA A 254 1.86 -29.73 24.53
N HIS A 255 1.71 -28.60 25.23
CA HIS A 255 2.65 -28.19 26.27
C HIS A 255 2.33 -29.00 27.55
N ASN A 256 3.21 -29.94 27.90
CA ASN A 256 3.18 -30.59 29.22
C ASN A 256 3.74 -29.62 30.27
N SER A 257 2.87 -29.16 31.18
CA SER A 257 3.26 -28.52 32.42
C SER A 257 3.26 -29.56 33.54
N VAL A 258 4.41 -29.64 34.21
CA VAL A 258 4.72 -30.48 35.38
C VAL A 258 3.75 -30.21 36.52
N SER A 259 3.25 -31.26 37.18
CA SER A 259 2.79 -31.21 38.59
C SER A 259 2.76 -32.60 39.23
N GLN A 260 3.69 -32.76 40.19
CA GLN A 260 3.68 -33.55 41.44
C GLN A 260 3.18 -35.01 41.51
N ALA A 261 4.06 -35.82 42.12
CA ALA A 261 3.91 -37.23 42.47
C ALA A 261 2.94 -37.47 43.64
N PRO A 262 2.55 -38.75 43.84
CA PRO A 262 2.75 -39.34 45.15
C PRO A 262 3.46 -40.71 45.13
N SER A 263 4.01 -41.02 46.29
CA SER A 263 4.90 -42.12 46.67
C SER A 263 4.32 -43.53 46.53
N ILE A 264 5.10 -44.48 45.98
CA ILE A 264 5.01 -45.92 46.31
C ILE A 264 6.43 -46.52 46.37
N SER A 265 6.63 -47.34 47.41
CA SER A 265 7.84 -47.99 47.94
C SER A 265 8.62 -48.97 47.03
N PRO A 266 9.90 -49.27 47.33
CA PRO A 266 10.79 -50.04 46.47
C PRO A 266 10.74 -51.56 46.77
N LYS A 267 10.68 -52.39 45.73
CA LYS A 267 10.99 -53.83 45.83
C LYS A 267 11.67 -54.38 44.57
N TYR A 268 12.81 -55.02 44.83
CA TYR A 268 13.59 -55.97 44.05
C TYR A 268 14.60 -55.49 42.99
N LEU A 269 15.84 -55.48 43.48
CA LEU A 269 17.09 -55.76 42.77
C LEU A 269 17.14 -57.27 42.38
N SER A 270 17.51 -57.61 41.14
CA SER A 270 18.46 -58.70 40.88
C SER A 270 18.92 -58.75 39.41
N LYS A 271 20.24 -58.62 39.27
CA LYS A 271 21.18 -59.14 38.25
C LYS A 271 21.03 -58.69 36.80
#